data_AF-A0A6A6ID06-F1
#
_entry.id   AF-A0A6A6ID06-F1
#
_cell.length_a   1.000
_cell.length_b   1.000
_cell.length_c   1.000
_cell.angle_alpha   90.00
_cell.angle_beta   90.00
_cell.angle_gamma   90.00
#
_symmetry.space_group_name_H-M   'P 1'
#
loop_
_entity.id
_entity.type
_entity.pdbx_description
1 polymer ?
#
loop_
_entity_poly.entity_id
_entity_poly.type
_entity_poly.pdbx_seq_one_letter_code
_entity_poly.pdbx_strand_id
1 'polypeptide(L)'
;MTTDPLRSRIFNELRIHYETQGKEFINMTAKNLAFLVRHHLGPEIEPTKVSLPIVDIYEDGATVAHRAALVVHGAPGKHRVLIQNQSPVGHTNCLVHELSDMAEKAIVGILGEDTLRPVFDIKGSMDF
;
A
#
# COMPACT_ATOMS: atom_id res chain seq x y z
N MET A 1 -2.76 -1.42 -25.63
CA MET A 1 -3.27 -0.75 -24.41
C MET A 1 -2.06 -0.31 -23.61
N THR A 2 -1.87 0.98 -23.41
CA THR A 2 -0.80 1.53 -22.57
C THR A 2 -1.04 1.10 -21.13
N THR A 3 -0.10 0.34 -20.55
CA THR A 3 -0.18 -0.03 -19.13
C THR A 3 -0.08 1.23 -18.30
N ASP A 4 -1.06 1.45 -17.45
CA ASP A 4 -1.09 2.53 -16.47
C ASP A 4 0.29 2.67 -15.76
N PRO A 5 0.97 3.83 -15.87
CA PRO A 5 2.28 4.04 -15.26
C PRO A 5 2.30 3.88 -13.73
N LEU A 6 1.22 4.30 -13.05
CA LEU A 6 1.11 4.18 -11.60
C LEU A 6 0.98 2.71 -11.17
N ARG A 7 0.08 1.98 -11.81
CA ARG A 7 -0.03 0.52 -11.62
C ARG A 7 1.29 -0.18 -11.93
N SER A 8 1.99 0.22 -12.98
CA SER A 8 3.28 -0.39 -13.36
C SER A 8 4.34 -0.15 -12.30
N ARG A 9 4.38 1.05 -11.72
CA ARG A 9 5.26 1.38 -10.59
C ARG A 9 4.96 0.47 -9.39
N ILE A 10 3.70 0.42 -8.95
CA ILE A 10 3.29 -0.39 -7.79
C ILE A 10 3.54 -1.89 -8.04
N PHE A 11 3.25 -2.37 -9.24
CA PHE A 11 3.51 -3.76 -9.63
C PHE A 11 4.99 -4.11 -9.50
N ASN A 12 5.88 -3.24 -9.98
CA ASN A 12 7.33 -3.48 -9.91
C ASN A 12 7.81 -3.51 -8.45
N GLU A 13 7.30 -2.63 -7.59
CA GLU A 13 7.64 -2.63 -6.17
C GLU A 13 7.15 -3.91 -5.47
N LEU A 14 5.90 -4.32 -5.70
CA LEU A 14 5.40 -5.58 -5.14
C LEU A 14 6.19 -6.79 -5.66
N ARG A 15 6.53 -6.80 -6.96
CA ARG A 15 7.25 -7.93 -7.55
C ARG A 15 8.63 -8.13 -6.91
N ILE A 16 9.37 -7.07 -6.59
CA ILE A 16 10.69 -7.17 -5.97
C ILE A 16 10.63 -7.92 -4.62
N HIS A 17 9.55 -7.71 -3.87
CA HIS A 17 9.44 -8.23 -2.51
C HIS A 17 8.67 -9.56 -2.42
N TYR A 18 7.90 -9.90 -3.45
CA TYR A 18 6.92 -10.98 -3.40
C TYR A 18 6.95 -11.86 -4.64
N GLU A 19 8.15 -12.15 -5.16
CA GLU A 19 8.36 -12.95 -6.38
C GLU A 19 7.71 -14.34 -6.34
N THR A 20 7.50 -14.88 -5.14
CA THR A 20 6.82 -16.17 -4.90
C THR A 20 5.33 -16.12 -5.21
N GLN A 21 4.74 -14.92 -5.31
CA GLN A 21 3.32 -14.73 -5.57
C GLN A 21 3.02 -14.76 -7.07
N GLY A 22 1.82 -15.26 -7.41
CA GLY A 22 1.36 -15.33 -8.79
C GLY A 22 1.32 -13.95 -9.45
N LYS A 23 1.83 -13.84 -10.69
CA LYS A 23 1.84 -12.59 -11.46
C LYS A 23 0.47 -11.93 -11.54
N GLU A 24 -0.59 -12.73 -11.69
CA GLU A 24 -1.97 -12.25 -11.77
C GLU A 24 -2.43 -11.61 -10.45
N PHE A 25 -2.12 -12.25 -9.32
CA PHE A 25 -2.41 -11.70 -7.99
C PHE A 25 -1.70 -10.36 -7.77
N ILE A 26 -0.38 -10.29 -7.99
CA ILE A 26 0.39 -9.03 -7.84
C ILE A 26 -0.19 -7.93 -8.73
N ASN A 27 -0.59 -8.29 -9.95
CA ASN A 27 -1.15 -7.36 -10.92
C ASN A 27 -2.55 -6.85 -10.53
N MET A 28 -3.36 -7.67 -9.88
CA MET A 28 -4.65 -7.29 -9.30
C MET A 28 -4.46 -6.38 -8.09
N THR A 29 -3.57 -6.76 -7.16
CA THR A 29 -3.22 -5.92 -6.01
C THR A 29 -2.71 -4.55 -6.45
N ALA A 30 -1.79 -4.49 -7.42
CA ALA A 30 -1.28 -3.23 -7.96
C ALA A 30 -2.38 -2.36 -8.59
N LYS A 31 -3.36 -2.98 -9.27
CA LYS A 31 -4.51 -2.27 -9.84
C LYS A 31 -5.38 -1.66 -8.73
N ASN A 32 -5.67 -2.41 -7.67
CA ASN A 32 -6.49 -1.95 -6.55
C ASN A 32 -5.80 -0.81 -5.78
N LEU A 33 -4.51 -0.94 -5.51
CA LEU A 33 -3.72 0.11 -4.87
C LEU A 33 -3.65 1.38 -5.73
N ALA A 34 -3.42 1.25 -7.05
CA ALA A 34 -3.42 2.39 -7.97
C ALA A 34 -4.77 3.13 -8.00
N PHE A 35 -5.88 2.39 -7.93
CA PHE A 35 -7.21 2.98 -7.80
C PHE A 35 -7.32 3.80 -6.50
N LEU A 36 -6.90 3.25 -5.36
CA LEU A 36 -6.97 3.94 -4.07
C LEU A 36 -6.15 5.24 -4.05
N VAL A 37 -4.95 5.22 -4.62
CA VAL A 37 -4.12 6.43 -4.75
C VAL A 37 -4.87 7.50 -5.55
N ARG A 38 -5.38 7.15 -6.74
CA ARG A 38 -6.09 8.11 -7.60
C ARG A 38 -7.38 8.61 -6.99
N HIS A 39 -8.11 7.75 -6.28
CA HIS A 39 -9.31 8.14 -5.58
C HIS A 39 -9.01 9.22 -4.52
N HIS A 40 -7.91 9.07 -3.77
CA HIS A 40 -7.56 10.00 -2.70
C HIS A 40 -6.85 11.28 -3.16
N LEU A 41 -6.08 11.22 -4.25
CA LEU A 41 -5.18 12.30 -4.67
C LEU A 41 -5.48 12.89 -6.04
N GLY A 42 -6.43 12.30 -6.77
CA GLY A 42 -6.79 12.69 -8.12
C GLY A 42 -6.09 11.86 -9.21
N PRO A 43 -6.58 11.94 -10.45
CA PRO A 43 -6.12 11.11 -11.56
C PRO A 43 -4.68 11.43 -12.02
N GLU A 44 -4.22 12.65 -11.77
CA GLU A 44 -2.93 13.20 -12.26
C GLU A 44 -1.73 12.92 -11.34
N ILE A 45 -1.88 12.06 -10.33
CA ILE A 45 -0.79 11.71 -9.42
C ILE A 45 0.39 11.09 -10.20
N GLU A 46 1.58 11.68 -10.04
CA GLU A 46 2.80 11.16 -10.65
C GLU A 46 3.20 9.82 -10.01
N PRO A 47 3.50 8.78 -10.81
CA PRO A 47 3.91 7.48 -10.28
C PRO A 47 5.13 7.54 -9.35
N THR A 48 6.05 8.48 -9.59
CA THR A 48 7.27 8.70 -8.79
C THR A 48 6.99 9.17 -7.37
N LYS A 49 5.79 9.71 -7.12
CA LYS A 49 5.35 10.13 -5.79
C LYS A 49 4.76 8.98 -4.97
N VAL A 50 4.71 7.76 -5.50
CA VAL A 50 4.14 6.59 -4.82
C VAL A 50 5.22 5.55 -4.59
N SER A 51 5.26 5.03 -3.36
CA SER A 51 6.12 3.90 -2.99
C SER A 51 5.37 2.91 -2.10
N LEU A 52 5.88 1.70 -2.04
CA LEU A 52 5.40 0.59 -1.23
C LEU A 52 6.57 -0.01 -0.43
N PRO A 53 7.16 0.75 0.52
CA PRO A 53 8.25 0.23 1.33
C PRO A 53 7.82 -0.94 2.20
N ILE A 54 8.75 -1.86 2.41
CA ILE A 54 8.73 -2.85 3.48
C ILE A 54 9.82 -2.47 4.48
N VAL A 55 9.44 -2.33 5.74
CA VAL A 55 10.36 -1.98 6.83
C VAL A 55 10.31 -3.03 7.92
N ASP A 56 11.46 -3.31 8.50
CA ASP A 56 11.60 -4.17 9.67
C ASP A 56 11.19 -3.41 10.93
N ILE A 57 10.48 -4.09 11.82
CA ILE A 57 10.13 -3.61 13.14
C ILE A 57 10.97 -4.37 14.15
N TYR A 58 11.68 -3.62 15.00
CA TYR A 58 12.61 -4.16 15.97
C TYR A 58 12.08 -4.02 17.39
N GLU A 59 12.32 -5.05 18.19
CA GLU A 59 12.13 -5.06 19.64
C GLU A 59 13.37 -5.69 20.26
N ASP A 60 13.97 -5.02 21.26
CA ASP A 60 15.21 -5.45 21.92
C ASP A 60 16.36 -5.84 20.97
N GLY A 61 16.46 -5.14 19.83
CA GLY A 61 17.50 -5.35 18.81
C GLY A 61 17.25 -6.53 17.86
N ALA A 62 16.11 -7.22 17.98
CA ALA A 62 15.70 -8.28 17.08
C ALA A 62 14.52 -7.84 16.20
N THR A 63 14.49 -8.27 14.94
CA THR A 63 13.32 -8.06 14.07
C THR A 63 12.17 -8.95 14.56
N VAL A 64 11.05 -8.34 14.93
CA VAL A 64 9.85 -9.03 15.42
C VAL A 64 8.70 -9.04 14.41
N ALA A 65 8.69 -8.07 13.49
CA ALA A 65 7.69 -7.98 12.44
C ALA A 65 8.23 -7.24 11.22
N HIS A 66 7.51 -7.35 10.12
CA HIS A 66 7.68 -6.51 8.94
C HIS A 66 6.41 -5.68 8.74
N ARG A 67 6.57 -4.48 8.21
CA ARG A 67 5.47 -3.60 7.82
C ARG A 67 5.59 -3.21 6.37
N ALA A 68 4.51 -3.39 5.62
CA ALA A 68 4.39 -2.92 4.26
C ALA A 68 3.37 -1.77 4.21
N ALA A 69 3.70 -0.67 3.56
CA ALA A 69 2.85 0.52 3.52
C ALA A 69 2.80 1.13 2.12
N LEU A 70 1.63 1.48 1.63
CA LEU A 70 1.47 2.33 0.46
C LEU A 70 1.60 3.79 0.87
N VAL A 71 2.70 4.42 0.47
CA VAL A 71 3.07 5.77 0.85
C VAL A 71 3.00 6.68 -0.37
N VAL A 72 2.45 7.87 -0.16
CA VAL A 72 2.47 8.95 -1.16
C VAL A 72 3.27 10.12 -0.63
N HIS A 73 4.22 10.58 -1.44
CA HIS A 73 5.18 11.64 -1.15
C HIS A 73 4.70 12.97 -1.72
N GLY A 74 4.69 14.00 -0.87
CA GLY A 74 4.42 15.39 -1.23
C GLY A 74 5.71 16.19 -1.29
N ALA A 75 5.74 17.35 -0.61
CA ALA A 75 6.97 18.11 -0.40
C ALA A 75 7.96 17.33 0.50
N PRO A 76 9.26 17.66 0.52
CA PRO A 76 10.21 17.04 1.43
C PRO A 76 9.71 16.98 2.87
N GLY A 77 9.76 15.81 3.50
CA GLY A 77 9.23 15.54 4.84
C GLY A 77 7.72 15.29 4.91
N LYS A 78 6.95 15.68 3.88
CA LYS A 78 5.50 15.48 3.83
C LYS A 78 5.16 14.18 3.10
N HIS A 79 4.70 13.19 3.84
CA HIS A 79 4.27 11.91 3.31
C HIS A 79 2.93 11.51 3.93
N ARG A 80 2.16 10.71 3.20
CA ARG A 80 0.89 10.15 3.66
C ARG A 80 0.88 8.65 3.43
N VAL A 81 0.55 7.89 4.47
CA VAL A 81 0.28 6.45 4.36
C VAL A 81 -1.19 6.28 4.01
N LEU A 82 -1.49 5.62 2.89
CA LEU A 82 -2.87 5.35 2.46
C LEU A 82 -3.39 4.02 2.98
N ILE A 83 -2.52 3.02 3.00
CA ILE A 83 -2.79 1.70 3.54
C ILE A 83 -1.49 1.15 4.10
N GLN A 84 -1.56 0.44 5.21
CA GLN A 84 -0.41 -0.25 5.76
C GLN A 84 -0.86 -1.53 6.44
N ASN A 85 0.04 -2.49 6.47
CA ASN A 85 -0.17 -3.73 7.17
C ASN A 85 1.15 -4.19 7.82
N GLN A 86 1.02 -4.95 8.90
CA GLN A 86 2.14 -5.46 9.67
C GLN A 86 1.93 -6.94 9.95
N SER A 87 2.99 -7.74 9.76
CA SER A 87 2.95 -9.18 9.98
C SER A 87 4.22 -9.65 10.70
N PRO A 88 4.14 -10.65 11.60
CA PRO A 88 5.31 -11.24 12.23
C PRO A 88 6.30 -11.79 11.20
N VAL A 89 7.60 -11.90 11.55
CA VAL A 89 8.68 -12.34 10.63
C VAL A 89 8.38 -13.67 9.93
N GLY A 90 7.71 -14.61 10.60
CA GLY A 90 7.34 -15.90 10.02
C GLY A 90 6.22 -15.84 8.96
N HIS A 91 5.58 -14.69 8.76
CA HIS A 91 4.37 -14.51 7.96
C HIS A 91 4.51 -13.40 6.92
N THR A 92 5.72 -13.06 6.48
CA THR A 92 5.97 -12.01 5.47
C THR A 92 5.15 -12.19 4.19
N ASN A 93 4.91 -13.44 3.76
CA ASN A 93 4.06 -13.74 2.61
C ASN A 93 2.61 -13.26 2.78
N CYS A 94 2.10 -13.23 4.02
CA CYS A 94 0.75 -12.75 4.34
C CYS A 94 0.60 -11.23 4.18
N LEU A 95 1.70 -10.47 4.20
CA LEU A 95 1.65 -9.00 4.10
C LEU A 95 0.92 -8.52 2.84
N VAL A 96 1.19 -9.12 1.68
CA VAL A 96 0.54 -8.72 0.41
C VAL A 96 -0.89 -9.18 0.35
N HIS A 97 -1.18 -10.40 0.82
CA HIS A 97 -2.54 -10.91 0.85
C HIS A 97 -3.42 -9.98 1.68
N GLU A 98 -2.97 -9.64 2.89
CA GLU A 98 -3.68 -8.71 3.75
C GLU A 98 -3.75 -7.29 3.15
N LEU A 99 -2.68 -6.79 2.52
CA LEU A 99 -2.73 -5.52 1.78
C LEU A 99 -3.75 -5.55 0.63
N SER A 100 -3.82 -6.65 -0.12
CA SER A 100 -4.76 -6.82 -1.22
C SER A 100 -6.19 -6.86 -0.71
N ASP A 101 -6.45 -7.63 0.34
CA ASP A 101 -7.77 -7.73 0.98
C ASP A 101 -8.21 -6.38 1.56
N MET A 102 -7.30 -5.67 2.23
CA MET A 102 -7.58 -4.33 2.75
C MET A 102 -7.87 -3.35 1.61
N ALA A 103 -7.15 -3.45 0.50
CA ALA A 103 -7.39 -2.59 -0.66
C ALA A 103 -8.76 -2.89 -1.30
N GLU A 104 -9.13 -4.16 -1.44
CA GLU A 104 -10.44 -4.57 -1.95
C GLU A 104 -11.58 -4.11 -1.05
N LYS A 105 -11.46 -4.31 0.27
CA LYS A 105 -12.45 -3.81 1.25
C LYS A 105 -12.61 -2.29 1.18
N ALA A 106 -11.51 -1.56 1.05
CA ALA A 106 -11.55 -0.10 0.90
C ALA A 106 -12.27 0.31 -0.39
N ILE A 107 -12.01 -0.38 -1.51
CA ILE A 107 -12.70 -0.13 -2.79
C ILE A 107 -14.19 -0.42 -2.68
N VAL A 108 -14.57 -1.56 -2.08
CA VAL A 108 -15.98 -1.92 -1.87
C VAL A 108 -16.68 -0.85 -1.04
N GLY A 109 -16.04 -0.36 0.04
CA GLY A 109 -16.58 0.74 0.85
C GLY A 109 -16.76 2.04 0.05
N ILE A 110 -15.81 2.38 -0.83
CA ILE A 110 -15.90 3.56 -1.71
C ILE A 110 -17.06 3.43 -2.71
N LEU A 111 -17.26 2.25 -3.29
CA LEU A 111 -18.26 2.01 -4.33
C LEU A 111 -19.66 1.74 -3.77
N GLY A 112 -19.78 1.38 -2.49
CA GLY A 112 -21.02 0.90 -1.85
C GLY A 112 -21.95 1.96 -1.27
N GLU A 113 -21.72 3.26 -1.48
CA GLU A 113 -22.52 4.38 -0.92
C GLU A 113 -22.69 4.42 0.62
N ASP A 114 -21.90 3.66 1.40
CA ASP A 114 -21.87 3.79 2.86
C ASP A 114 -20.80 4.79 3.30
N THR A 115 -21.28 5.94 3.81
CA THR A 115 -20.49 7.02 4.41
C THR A 115 -19.78 6.57 5.69
N LEU A 116 -18.71 5.80 5.58
CA LEU A 116 -17.68 5.70 6.61
C LEU A 116 -16.34 5.61 5.88
N ARG A 117 -15.55 6.69 5.95
CA ARG A 117 -14.14 6.66 5.57
C ARG A 117 -13.35 6.04 6.72
N PRO A 118 -12.89 4.78 6.67
CA PRO A 118 -11.58 4.46 7.17
C PRO A 118 -10.61 4.82 6.05
N VAL A 119 -10.15 6.08 6.06
CA VAL A 119 -8.70 6.19 5.92
C VAL A 119 -8.21 5.34 7.09
N PHE A 120 -7.51 4.24 6.84
CA PHE A 120 -6.81 3.53 7.91
C PHE A 120 -5.63 4.41 8.35
N ASP A 121 -5.97 5.59 8.86
CA ASP A 121 -5.12 6.49 9.61
C ASP A 121 -5.07 5.89 11.02
N ILE A 122 -4.30 4.79 11.14
CA ILE A 122 -3.92 4.31 12.46
C ILE A 122 -2.91 5.32 12.97
N LYS A 123 -3.44 6.34 13.67
CA LYS A 123 -2.74 7.34 14.49
C LYS A 123 -1.22 7.25 14.38
N GLY A 124 -0.68 8.02 13.45
CA GLY A 124 0.68 8.53 13.48
C GLY A 124 0.66 10.05 13.45
N SER A 125 -0.20 10.69 14.26
CA SER A 125 -0.06 12.11 14.58
C SER A 125 1.26 12.29 15.35
N MET A 126 2.35 12.46 14.62
CA MET A 126 3.39 13.35 15.07
C MET A 126 3.19 14.65 14.30
N ASP A 127 2.47 15.56 14.96
CA ASP A 127 2.69 16.98 14.74
C ASP A 127 4.20 17.23 14.95
N PHE A 128 4.83 17.82 13.95
CA PHE A 128 6.02 18.65 14.12
C PHE A 128 5.72 20.01 13.47
#